data_AF-A0A8X7P032-F1
#
_entry.id   AF-A0A8X7P032-F1
#
_cell.length_a   1.000
_cell.length_b   1.000
_cell.length_c   1.000
_cell.angle_alpha   90.00
_cell.angle_beta   90.00
_cell.angle_gamma   90.00
#
_symmetry.space_group_name_H-M   'P 1'
#
loop_
_entity.id
_entity.type
_entity.pdbx_description
1 polymer ?
#
loop_
_entity_poly.entity_id
_entity_poly.type
_entity_poly.pdbx_seq_one_letter_code
_entity_poly.pdbx_strand_id
1 'polypeptide(L)'
;MSLTIDENVNNSSVLVGLCSEIFVYLSQRHPAPRQVLLSLPCLTPDDQRDYEEALAETSEPIKQKQLTRSMLSLALGISLELK
;
A
#
# COMPACT_ATOMS: atom_id res chain seq x y z
N MET A 1 -26.77 -9.96 -2.84
CA MET A 1 -25.31 -10.14 -2.61
C MET A 1 -24.46 -9.03 -3.23
N SER A 2 -25.02 -8.03 -3.93
CA SER A 2 -24.25 -6.98 -4.62
C SER A 2 -23.77 -5.82 -3.71
N LEU A 3 -24.43 -5.56 -2.57
CA LEU A 3 -24.04 -4.50 -1.64
C LEU A 3 -22.71 -4.79 -0.93
N THR A 4 -22.46 -6.07 -0.64
CA THR A 4 -21.30 -6.51 0.15
C THR A 4 -19.97 -6.38 -0.61
N ILE A 5 -20.01 -6.43 -1.95
CA ILE A 5 -18.80 -6.31 -2.78
C ILE A 5 -18.39 -4.83 -2.88
N ASP A 6 -19.34 -3.93 -3.08
CA ASP A 6 -19.09 -2.49 -3.21
C ASP A 6 -18.54 -1.89 -1.91
N GLU A 7 -19.11 -2.27 -0.77
CA GLU A 7 -18.61 -1.89 0.55
C GLU A 7 -17.19 -2.41 0.79
N ASN A 8 -16.89 -3.65 0.38
CA ASN A 8 -15.56 -4.23 0.52
C ASN A 8 -14.51 -3.51 -0.34
N VAL A 9 -14.88 -3.12 -1.56
CA VAL A 9 -14.03 -2.34 -2.47
C VAL A 9 -13.77 -0.94 -1.93
N ASN A 10 -14.81 -0.28 -1.41
CA ASN A 10 -14.68 1.03 -0.77
C ASN A 10 -13.81 0.96 0.49
N ASN A 11 -14.05 -0.03 1.36
CA ASN A 11 -13.27 -0.24 2.58
C ASN A 11 -11.79 -0.54 2.27
N SER A 12 -11.51 -1.35 1.24
CA SER A 12 -10.15 -1.60 0.76
C SER A 12 -9.48 -0.30 0.30
N SER A 13 -10.19 0.55 -0.45
CA SER A 13 -9.67 1.84 -0.90
C SER A 13 -9.35 2.79 0.26
N VAL A 14 -10.16 2.79 1.32
CA VAL A 14 -9.92 3.58 2.54
C VAL A 14 -8.70 3.02 3.29
N LEU A 15 -8.64 1.70 3.50
CA LEU A 15 -7.49 1.06 4.16
C LEU A 15 -6.18 1.36 3.43
N VAL A 16 -6.15 1.22 2.11
CA VAL A 16 -4.96 1.53 1.30
C VAL A 16 -4.55 2.99 1.46
N GLY A 17 -5.52 3.92 1.53
CA GLY A 17 -5.24 5.34 1.80
C GLY A 17 -4.57 5.54 3.16
N LEU A 18 -5.11 4.96 4.22
CA LEU A 18 -4.53 5.02 5.55
C LEU A 18 -3.13 4.40 5.60
N CYS A 19 -2.93 3.24 4.98
CA CYS A 19 -1.61 2.62 4.88
C CYS A 19 -0.60 3.52 4.17
N SER A 20 -1.01 4.18 3.08
CA SER A 20 -0.16 5.12 2.33
C SER A 20 0.26 6.29 3.22
N GLU A 21 -0.70 6.93 3.90
CA GLU A 21 -0.43 8.08 4.76
C GLU A 21 0.48 7.71 5.94
N ILE A 22 0.20 6.59 6.60
CA ILE A 22 1.02 6.07 7.71
C ILE A 22 2.45 5.82 7.24
N PHE A 23 2.62 5.15 6.09
CA PHE A 23 3.95 4.83 5.58
C PHE A 23 4.72 6.09 5.20
N VAL A 24 4.13 6.99 4.42
CA VAL A 24 4.78 8.25 4.00
C VAL A 24 5.19 9.09 5.21
N TYR A 25 4.34 9.19 6.23
CA TYR A 25 4.61 10.00 7.41
C TYR A 25 5.64 9.37 8.37
N LEU A 26 5.58 8.05 8.59
CA LEU A 26 6.38 7.38 9.62
C LEU A 26 7.69 6.77 9.09
N SER A 27 7.76 6.36 7.83
CA SER A 27 8.93 5.63 7.29
C SER A 27 10.24 6.40 7.40
N GLN A 28 10.21 7.73 7.33
CA GLN A 28 11.41 8.56 7.51
C GLN A 28 11.85 8.69 8.98
N ARG A 29 10.96 8.35 9.93
CA ARG A 29 11.16 8.60 11.36
C ARG A 29 11.35 7.34 12.18
N HIS A 30 10.84 6.22 11.68
CA HIS A 30 10.87 4.96 12.39
C HIS A 30 11.05 3.80 11.41
N PRO A 31 11.80 2.74 11.77
CA PRO A 31 11.97 1.56 10.91
C PRO A 31 10.72 0.65 10.87
N ALA A 32 9.82 0.73 11.86
CA ALA A 32 8.66 -0.18 11.96
C ALA A 32 7.77 -0.26 10.71
N PRO A 33 7.41 0.83 10.00
CA PRO A 33 6.61 0.72 8.77
C PRO A 33 7.23 -0.22 7.75
N ARG A 34 8.56 -0.15 7.56
CA ARG A 34 9.30 -1.09 6.69
C ARG A 34 9.24 -2.53 7.20
N GLN A 35 9.44 -2.72 8.50
CA GLN A 35 9.38 -4.05 9.11
C GLN A 35 7.99 -4.69 8.98
N VAL A 36 6.92 -3.91 9.11
CA VAL A 36 5.55 -4.38 8.90
C VAL A 36 5.36 -4.81 7.45
N LEU A 37 5.84 -4.03 6.48
CA LEU A 37 5.77 -4.43 5.07
C LEU A 37 6.53 -5.73 4.80
N LEU A 38 7.74 -5.92 5.34
CA LEU A 38 8.51 -7.15 5.19
C LEU A 38 7.89 -8.37 5.89
N SER A 39 6.97 -8.16 6.82
CA SER A 39 6.23 -9.27 7.44
C SER A 39 5.13 -9.83 6.53
N LEU A 40 4.83 -9.16 5.41
CA LEU A 40 3.86 -9.63 4.43
C LEU A 40 4.41 -10.81 3.63
N PRO A 41 3.57 -11.81 3.31
CA PRO A 41 4.02 -13.13 2.87
C PRO A 41 4.72 -13.14 1.51
N CYS A 42 4.39 -12.21 0.61
CA CYS A 42 4.91 -12.20 -0.76
C CYS A 42 5.84 -11.02 -1.06
N LEU A 43 6.19 -10.20 -0.07
CA LEU A 43 7.02 -9.01 -0.31
C LEU A 43 8.49 -9.33 -0.12
N THR A 44 9.31 -9.06 -1.13
CA THR A 44 10.78 -9.14 -1.00
C THR A 44 11.39 -7.80 -0.59
N PRO A 45 12.62 -7.79 -0.04
CA PRO A 45 13.33 -6.54 0.23
C PRO A 45 13.57 -5.69 -1.02
N ASP A 46 13.73 -6.31 -2.20
CA ASP A 46 13.88 -5.59 -3.47
C ASP A 46 12.56 -4.91 -3.88
N ASP A 47 11.42 -5.61 -3.79
CA ASP A 47 10.10 -5.01 -4.05
C ASP A 47 9.82 -3.80 -3.15
N GLN A 48 10.22 -3.90 -1.87
CA GLN A 48 10.07 -2.79 -0.93
C GLN A 48 10.96 -1.61 -1.32
N ARG A 49 12.20 -1.85 -1.75
CA ARG A 49 13.11 -0.79 -2.20
C ARG A 49 12.56 -0.08 -3.43
N ASP A 50 12.06 -0.83 -4.41
CA ASP A 50 11.48 -0.29 -5.63
C ASP A 50 10.24 0.57 -5.32
N TYR A 51 9.42 0.13 -4.36
CA TYR A 51 8.30 0.92 -3.83
C TYR A 51 8.75 2.22 -3.16
N GLU A 52 9.80 2.17 -2.33
CA GLU A 52 10.34 3.36 -1.65
C GLU A 52 10.94 4.36 -2.64
N GLU A 53 11.63 3.88 -3.68
CA GLU A 53 12.16 4.70 -4.76
C GLU A 53 11.03 5.40 -5.52
N ALA A 54 10.01 4.66 -5.96
CA ALA A 54 8.85 5.22 -6.65
C ALA A 54 8.07 6.24 -5.78
N LEU A 55 7.99 6.00 -4.47
CA LEU A 55 7.39 6.95 -3.53
C LEU A 55 8.21 8.23 -3.39
N ALA A 56 9.53 8.14 -3.43
CA ALA A 56 10.41 9.32 -3.34
C ALA A 56 10.26 10.25 -4.55
N GLU A 57 9.87 9.72 -5.71
CA GLU A 57 9.64 10.49 -6.94
C GLU A 57 8.33 11.29 -6.94
N THR A 58 7.43 11.06 -5.98
CA THR A 58 6.12 11.72 -5.97
C THR A 58 5.67 12.22 -4.59
N SER A 59 5.19 13.46 -4.58
CA SER A 59 4.51 14.06 -3.42
C SER A 59 2.99 14.10 -3.57
N GLU A 60 2.45 13.58 -4.68
CA GLU A 60 1.02 13.62 -4.98
C GLU A 60 0.27 12.51 -4.21
N PRO A 61 -0.67 12.83 -3.31
CA PRO A 61 -1.33 11.83 -2.47
C PRO A 61 -2.04 10.73 -3.26
N ILE A 62 -2.62 11.07 -4.41
CA ILE A 62 -3.30 10.12 -5.29
C ILE A 62 -2.31 9.10 -5.86
N LYS A 63 -1.13 9.55 -6.30
CA LYS A 63 -0.08 8.67 -6.84
C LYS A 63 0.52 7.80 -5.73
N GLN A 64 0.78 8.37 -4.55
CA GLN A 64 1.27 7.61 -3.39
C GLN A 64 0.30 6.50 -3.00
N LYS A 65 -1.01 6.78 -2.98
CA LYS A 65 -2.04 5.77 -2.74
C LYS A 65 -2.05 4.68 -3.81
N GLN A 66 -1.86 5.03 -5.08
CA GLN A 66 -1.78 4.05 -6.18
C GLN A 66 -0.55 3.16 -6.05
N LEU A 67 0.64 3.72 -5.78
CA LEU A 67 1.86 2.96 -5.53
C LEU A 67 1.68 2.00 -4.34
N THR A 68 1.10 2.50 -3.25
CA THR A 68 0.80 1.70 -2.05
C THR A 68 -0.15 0.55 -2.39
N ARG A 69 -1.18 0.80 -3.20
CA ARG A 69 -2.11 -0.24 -3.66
C ARG A 69 -1.37 -1.34 -4.41
N SER A 70 -0.53 -0.97 -5.37
CA SER A 70 0.22 -1.93 -6.19
C SER A 70 1.14 -2.79 -5.33
N MET A 71 1.87 -2.16 -4.41
CA MET A 71 2.75 -2.86 -3.48
C MET A 71 1.96 -3.80 -2.54
N LEU A 72 0.86 -3.35 -1.94
CA LEU A 72 0.05 -4.20 -1.06
C LEU A 72 -0.61 -5.35 -1.82
N SER A 73 -1.00 -5.13 -3.09
CA SER A 73 -1.56 -6.19 -3.93
C SER A 73 -0.51 -7.28 -4.19
N LEU A 74 0.72 -6.88 -4.52
CA LEU A 74 1.86 -7.79 -4.67
C LEU A 74 2.16 -8.54 -3.36
N ALA A 75 2.30 -7.81 -2.26
CA ALA A 75 2.68 -8.34 -0.95
C ALA A 75 1.68 -9.34 -0.37
N LEU A 76 0.38 -9.18 -0.68
CA LEU A 76 -0.69 -10.06 -0.24
C LEU A 76 -1.05 -11.15 -1.27
N GLY A 77 -0.52 -11.06 -2.51
CA GLY A 77 -0.89 -11.96 -3.60
C GLY A 77 -2.36 -11.85 -4.05
N ILE A 78 -3.02 -10.71 -3.79
CA ILE A 78 -4.41 -10.45 -4.17
C ILE A 78 -4.55 -9.13 -4.92
N SER A 79 -5.52 -9.03 -5.83
CA SER A 79 -5.83 -7.76 -6.50
C SER A 79 -6.67 -6.86 -5.59
N LEU A 80 -6.18 -5.65 -5.32
CA LEU A 80 -6.91 -4.60 -4.60
C LEU A 80 -7.58 -3.59 -5.55
N GLU A 81 -7.82 -3.98 -6.81
CA GLU A 81 -8.45 -3.12 -7.81
C GLU A 81 -9.88 -2.73 -7.44
N LEU A 82 -10.22 -1.46 -7.72
CA LEU A 82 -11.59 -1.00 -7.88
C LEU A 82 -12.02 -1.40 -9.29
N LYS A 83 -13.08 -2.20 -9.40
CA LYS A 83 -13.75 -2.45 -10.68
C LYS A 83 -14.68 -1.29 -11.02
#